data_AF-A0A9D6MM04-F1
#
_entry.id   AF-A0A9D6MM04-F1
#
_cell.length_a   1.000
_cell.length_b   1.000
_cell.length_c   1.000
_cell.angle_alpha   90.00
_cell.angle_beta   90.00
_cell.angle_gamma   90.00
#
_symmetry.space_group_name_H-M   'P 1'
#
loop_
_entity.id
_entity.type
_entity.pdbx_description
1 polymer ?
#
loop_
_entity_poly.entity_id
_entity_poly.type
_entity_poly.pdbx_seq_one_letter_code
_entity_poly.pdbx_strand_id
1 'polypeptide(L)'
;MGRRTAEEARVSRPLRFEVSSVIAAPADRVWQRVSTMAGVNAELRPIVRMTYPPEVDALRPEDVAPGVRVFRSWILLCGVLPVDYDDLTLLRVTPGRAFTSRRRWGASAAGSTSACSRTSRAVAA
;
A
#
# COMPACT_ATOMS: atom_id res chain seq x y z
N MET A 1 -45.57 8.01 14.67
CA MET A 1 -44.50 9.04 14.64
C MET A 1 -43.19 8.36 15.00
N GLY A 2 -42.35 8.04 14.01
CA GLY A 2 -41.11 7.26 14.20
C GLY A 2 -40.24 7.37 12.96
N ARG A 3 -39.84 8.59 12.61
CA ARG A 3 -38.90 8.87 11.52
C ARG A 3 -37.48 8.94 12.09
N ARG A 4 -36.70 7.88 11.91
CA ARG A 4 -35.22 7.85 11.78
C ARG A 4 -34.88 6.63 10.91
N THR A 5 -34.95 6.80 9.59
CA THR A 5 -33.86 7.00 8.61
C THR A 5 -33.23 5.69 8.14
N ALA A 6 -33.57 5.30 6.92
CA ALA A 6 -33.02 4.20 6.13
C ALA A 6 -31.54 4.42 5.70
N GLU A 7 -30.73 5.10 6.54
CA GLU A 7 -29.39 5.57 6.21
C GLU A 7 -28.27 4.71 6.83
N GLU A 8 -28.59 3.86 7.81
CA GLU A 8 -27.60 3.09 8.60
C GLU A 8 -27.14 1.76 8.00
N ALA A 9 -27.46 1.45 6.75
CA ALA A 9 -27.02 0.22 6.10
C ALA A 9 -26.37 0.46 4.73
N ARG A 10 -25.47 1.44 4.61
CA ARG A 10 -24.47 1.37 3.53
C ARG A 10 -23.45 0.28 3.87
N VAL A 11 -23.83 -0.97 3.61
CA VAL A 11 -22.86 -2.06 3.43
C VAL A 11 -21.96 -1.62 2.29
N SER A 12 -20.78 -1.14 2.64
CA SER A 12 -19.78 -0.66 1.69
C SER A 12 -19.27 -1.88 0.93
N ARG A 13 -19.81 -2.13 -0.26
CA ARG A 13 -19.31 -3.19 -1.14
C ARG A 13 -17.82 -2.93 -1.41
N PRO A 14 -16.95 -3.95 -1.33
CA PRO A 14 -15.55 -3.76 -1.65
C PRO A 14 -15.42 -3.37 -3.13
N LEU A 15 -14.84 -2.19 -3.39
CA LEU A 15 -14.48 -1.77 -4.73
C LEU A 15 -13.14 -2.43 -5.10
N ARG A 16 -13.10 -3.07 -6.26
CA ARG A 16 -11.87 -3.63 -6.83
C ARG A 16 -11.46 -2.80 -8.03
N PHE A 17 -10.21 -2.37 -8.04
CA PHE A 17 -9.59 -1.68 -9.16
C PHE A 17 -8.45 -2.54 -9.69
N GLU A 18 -8.30 -2.56 -11.01
CA GLU A 18 -7.17 -3.16 -11.70
C GLU A 18 -6.53 -2.10 -12.58
N VAL A 19 -5.22 -1.91 -12.40
CA VAL A 19 -4.44 -0.92 -13.13
C VAL A 19 -3.22 -1.65 -13.70
N SER A 20 -3.00 -1.51 -15.00
CA SER A 20 -1.87 -2.08 -15.71
C SER A 20 -1.16 -1.00 -16.53
N SER A 21 0.14 -1.15 -16.70
CA SER A 21 0.98 -0.25 -17.50
C SER A 21 2.13 -1.06 -18.09
N VAL A 22 2.50 -0.74 -19.34
CA VAL A 22 3.64 -1.35 -20.02
C VAL A 22 4.86 -0.45 -19.81
N ILE A 23 5.92 -1.02 -19.25
CA ILE A 23 7.17 -0.30 -18.98
C ILE A 23 8.23 -0.80 -19.96
N ALA A 24 8.91 0.13 -20.64
CA ALA A 24 10.03 -0.18 -21.53
C ALA A 24 11.32 -0.50 -20.75
N ALA A 25 11.25 -1.50 -19.87
CA ALA A 25 12.38 -2.00 -19.09
C ALA A 25 12.23 -3.51 -18.81
N PRO A 26 13.34 -4.25 -18.70
CA PRO A 26 13.30 -5.66 -18.30
C PRO A 26 12.60 -5.84 -16.94
N ALA A 27 11.84 -6.93 -16.79
CA ALA A 27 11.09 -7.21 -15.56
C ALA A 27 11.97 -7.20 -14.30
N ASP A 28 13.22 -7.67 -14.39
CA ASP A 28 14.15 -7.68 -13.25
C ASP A 28 14.54 -6.26 -12.80
N ARG A 29 14.73 -5.33 -13.75
CA ARG A 29 15.00 -3.92 -13.47
C ARG A 29 13.80 -3.24 -12.81
N VAL A 30 12.60 -3.53 -13.32
CA VAL A 30 11.35 -3.04 -12.73
C VAL A 30 11.19 -3.59 -11.32
N TRP A 31 11.43 -4.88 -11.12
CA TRP A 31 11.34 -5.54 -9.82
C TRP A 31 12.32 -4.95 -8.81
N GLN A 32 13.59 -4.74 -9.18
CA GLN A 32 14.59 -4.11 -8.32
C GLN A 32 14.16 -2.71 -7.85
N ARG A 33 13.38 -1.99 -8.66
CA ARG A 33 12.87 -0.67 -8.29
C ARG A 33 11.64 -0.78 -7.39
N VAL A 34 10.60 -1.49 -7.81
CA VAL A 34 9.29 -1.53 -7.14
C VAL A 34 9.30 -2.30 -5.81
N SER A 35 10.30 -3.14 -5.59
CA SER A 35 10.49 -3.88 -4.33
C SER A 35 11.24 -3.06 -3.26
N THR A 36 11.61 -1.81 -3.52
CA THR A 36 12.30 -0.94 -2.55
C THR A 36 11.44 0.23 -2.10
N MET A 37 11.60 0.68 -0.86
CA MET A 37 10.89 1.86 -0.35
C MET A 37 11.38 3.15 -1.02
N ALA A 38 12.66 3.21 -1.38
CA ALA A 38 13.18 4.25 -2.25
C ALA A 38 12.49 4.27 -3.64
N GLY A 39 12.05 3.10 -4.12
CA GLY A 39 11.23 2.90 -5.33
C GLY A 39 9.89 3.58 -5.22
N VAL A 40 9.12 3.10 -4.24
CA VAL A 40 7.80 3.61 -3.91
C VAL A 40 7.84 5.12 -3.70
N ASN A 41 8.83 5.64 -2.98
CA ASN A 41 8.95 7.08 -2.76
C ASN A 41 9.25 7.89 -4.02
N ALA A 42 9.96 7.35 -5.00
CA ALA A 42 10.16 8.08 -6.25
C ALA A 42 8.91 8.10 -7.13
N GLU A 43 8.05 7.10 -7.04
CA GLU A 43 6.74 7.10 -7.70
C GLU A 43 5.79 8.14 -7.09
N LEU A 44 5.89 8.36 -5.78
CA LEU A 44 5.02 9.29 -5.03
C LEU A 44 5.50 10.75 -5.07
N ARG A 45 6.79 10.98 -5.30
CA ARG A 45 7.34 12.33 -5.47
C ARG A 45 6.80 12.98 -6.74
N PRO A 46 6.68 14.32 -6.75
CA PRO A 46 7.16 15.28 -5.75
C PRO A 46 6.19 15.55 -4.60
N ILE A 47 4.93 15.11 -4.72
CA ILE A 47 3.84 15.56 -3.85
C ILE A 47 3.82 14.78 -2.53
N VAL A 48 4.08 13.47 -2.57
CA VAL A 48 3.92 12.59 -1.42
C VAL A 48 5.23 11.86 -1.10
N ARG A 49 5.53 11.71 0.19
CA ARG A 49 6.65 10.91 0.70
C ARG A 49 6.16 9.97 1.81
N MET A 50 6.49 8.70 1.71
CA MET A 50 6.23 7.67 2.71
C MET A 50 7.48 7.44 3.57
N THR A 51 7.37 7.50 4.89
CA THR A 51 8.44 7.13 5.82
C THR A 51 8.49 5.62 6.03
N TYR A 52 9.67 5.09 6.28
CA TYR A 52 9.89 3.67 6.55
C TYR A 52 11.08 3.51 7.49
N PRO A 53 11.09 2.47 8.36
CA PRO A 53 12.24 2.13 9.18
C PRO A 53 13.37 1.58 8.29
N PRO A 54 14.65 1.86 8.60
CA PRO A 54 15.80 1.45 7.79
C PRO A 54 15.92 -0.08 7.64
N GLU A 55 15.39 -0.84 8.60
CA GLU A 55 15.35 -2.30 8.58
C GLU A 55 14.47 -2.85 7.44
N VAL A 56 13.56 -2.03 6.88
CA VAL A 56 12.59 -2.43 5.85
C VAL A 56 12.75 -1.59 4.58
N ASP A 57 13.99 -1.37 4.15
CA ASP A 57 14.29 -0.63 2.90
C ASP A 57 13.83 -1.39 1.63
N ALA A 58 13.71 -2.72 1.71
CA ALA A 58 13.23 -3.56 0.63
C ALA A 58 12.18 -4.57 1.11
N LEU A 59 11.24 -4.93 0.22
CA LEU A 59 10.23 -5.97 0.44
C LEU A 59 10.87 -7.32 0.18
N ARG A 60 11.31 -8.02 1.23
CA ARG A 60 11.92 -9.34 1.10
C ARG A 60 10.97 -10.45 1.51
N PRO A 61 11.15 -11.69 1.01
CA PRO A 61 10.37 -12.84 1.48
C PRO A 61 10.50 -13.07 2.99
N GLU A 62 11.66 -12.73 3.56
CA GLU A 62 11.92 -12.87 5.00
C GLU A 62 11.03 -11.96 5.86
N ASP A 63 10.53 -10.86 5.29
CA ASP A 63 9.62 -9.92 5.97
C ASP A 63 8.15 -10.43 5.97
N VAL A 64 7.88 -11.56 5.32
CA VAL A 64 6.54 -12.12 5.18
C VAL A 64 6.21 -12.96 6.43
N ALA A 65 5.60 -12.31 7.41
CA ALA A 65 4.91 -12.99 8.50
C ALA A 65 3.38 -12.84 8.33
N PRO A 66 2.65 -13.93 7.99
CA PRO A 66 1.21 -13.87 7.74
C PRO A 66 0.44 -13.22 8.89
N GLY A 67 -0.20 -12.08 8.60
CA GLY A 67 -1.02 -11.34 9.57
C GLY A 67 -0.26 -10.38 10.50
N VAL A 68 1.07 -10.33 10.43
CA VAL A 68 1.90 -9.41 11.22
C VAL A 68 2.16 -8.13 10.43
N ARG A 69 1.95 -6.98 11.06
CA ARG A 69 2.28 -5.67 10.48
C ARG A 69 3.79 -5.59 10.35
N VAL A 70 4.28 -5.28 9.15
CA VAL A 70 5.72 -5.15 8.89
C VAL A 70 6.20 -3.82 9.48
N PHE A 71 5.49 -2.72 9.20
CA PHE A 71 5.72 -1.44 9.85
C PHE A 71 4.54 -0.49 9.63
N ARG A 72 4.54 0.62 10.38
CA ARG A 72 3.69 1.77 10.13
C ARG A 72 4.48 2.85 9.40
N SER A 73 4.02 3.24 8.22
CA SER A 73 4.58 4.35 7.46
C SER A 73 3.76 5.62 7.65
N TRP A 74 4.42 6.77 7.77
CA TRP A 74 3.77 8.07 7.68
C TRP A 74 3.79 8.58 6.25
N ILE A 75 2.66 9.15 5.82
CA ILE A 75 2.49 9.81 4.54
C ILE A 75 2.65 11.31 4.80
N LEU A 76 3.69 11.89 4.22
CA LEU A 76 4.03 13.30 4.31
C LEU A 76 3.71 14.00 2.99
N LEU A 77 2.93 15.07 3.05
CA LEU A 77 2.71 15.99 1.94
C LEU A 77 3.92 16.92 1.80
N CYS A 78 4.44 17.03 0.57
CA CYS A 78 5.66 17.74 0.23
C CYS A 78 6.89 17.33 1.07
N GLY A 79 6.83 16.16 1.73
CA GLY A 79 7.87 15.70 2.65
C GLY A 79 7.92 16.41 4.01
N VAL A 80 6.96 17.28 4.33
CA VAL A 80 6.97 18.09 5.57
C VAL A 80 5.73 17.86 6.43
N LEU A 81 4.53 17.86 5.85
CA LEU A 81 3.28 17.80 6.63
C LEU A 81 2.77 16.35 6.73
N PRO A 82 2.72 15.72 7.91
CA PRO A 82 2.10 14.40 8.05
C PRO A 82 0.59 14.52 7.82
N VAL A 83 0.12 13.88 6.75
CA VAL A 83 -1.29 13.87 6.36
C VAL A 83 -1.98 12.56 6.75
N ASP A 84 -1.25 11.45 6.74
CA ASP A 84 -1.82 10.14 7.09
C ASP A 84 -0.74 9.14 7.55
N TYR A 85 -1.17 7.96 7.99
CA TYR A 85 -0.31 6.82 8.21
C TYR A 85 -0.95 5.54 7.66
N ASP A 86 -0.11 4.63 7.19
CA ASP A 86 -0.51 3.36 6.59
C ASP A 86 0.19 2.22 7.33
N ASP A 87 -0.59 1.22 7.77
CA ASP A 87 -0.06 0.00 8.35
C ASP A 87 0.15 -1.03 7.22
N LEU A 88 1.42 -1.27 6.85
CA LEU A 88 1.77 -2.22 5.81
C LEU A 88 1.88 -3.64 6.35
N THR A 89 1.11 -4.57 5.78
CA THR A 89 1.20 -6.01 6.03
C THR A 89 1.52 -6.73 4.72
N LEU A 90 2.64 -7.45 4.65
CA LEU A 90 2.97 -8.31 3.52
C LEU A 90 2.29 -9.66 3.70
N LEU A 91 1.52 -10.10 2.69
CA LEU A 91 0.84 -11.40 2.69
C LEU A 91 1.65 -12.46 1.93
N ARG A 92 2.28 -12.06 0.83
CA ARG A 92 3.09 -12.95 -0.02
C ARG A 92 4.08 -12.13 -0.83
N VAL A 93 5.30 -12.62 -0.96
CA VAL A 93 6.30 -12.11 -1.92
C VAL A 93 6.76 -13.28 -2.77
N THR A 94 6.72 -13.09 -4.08
CA THR A 94 7.33 -13.97 -5.08
C THR A 94 8.52 -13.20 -5.67
N PRO A 95 9.76 -13.55 -5.29
CA PRO A 95 10.97 -12.89 -5.78
C PRO A 95 10.96 -12.74 -7.30
N GLY A 96 11.30 -11.54 -7.79
CA GLY A 96 11.40 -11.23 -9.22
C GLY A 96 10.07 -11.04 -9.95
N ARG A 97 8.91 -11.22 -9.30
CA ARG A 97 7.62 -11.28 -10.03
C ARG A 97 6.49 -10.51 -9.39
N ALA A 98 6.17 -10.75 -8.13
CA ALA A 98 4.94 -10.23 -7.54
C ALA A 98 5.00 -10.13 -6.03
N PHE A 99 4.20 -9.23 -5.46
CA PHE A 99 3.89 -9.26 -4.04
C PHE A 99 2.42 -8.92 -3.80
N THR A 100 1.88 -9.47 -2.72
CA THR A 100 0.55 -9.16 -2.22
C THR A 100 0.69 -8.50 -0.86
N SER A 101 0.11 -7.32 -0.75
CA SER A 101 0.10 -6.52 0.47
C SER A 101 -1.33 -6.25 0.90
N ARG A 102 -1.52 -6.17 2.22
CA ARG A 102 -2.73 -5.63 2.84
C ARG A 102 -2.34 -4.35 3.56
N ARG A 103 -3.13 -3.33 3.32
CA ARG A 103 -2.94 -1.98 3.83
C ARG A 103 -4.15 -1.65 4.69
N ARG A 104 -3.90 -1.07 5.85
CA ARG A 104 -4.98 -0.52 6.68
C ARG A 104 -4.74 0.97 6.75
N TRP A 105 -5.69 1.70 6.15
CA TRP A 105 -5.70 3.15 6.21
C TRP A 105 -6.27 3.59 7.56
N GLY A 106 -5.54 4.46 8.26
CA GLY A 106 -5.93 4.97 9.56
C GLY A 106 -6.01 6.49 9.53
N ALA A 107 -7.05 7.05 8.91
CA ALA A 107 -7.28 8.49 9.01
C ALA A 107 -7.45 8.87 10.50
N SER A 108 -6.73 9.91 10.92
CA SER A 108 -6.84 10.50 12.24
C SER A 108 -8.31 10.72 12.63
N ALA A 109 -8.71 10.14 13.78
CA ALA A 109 -9.89 10.47 14.58
C ALA A 109 -11.25 10.64 13.86
N ALA A 110 -11.68 9.69 13.01
CA ALA A 110 -13.11 9.46 12.74
C ALA A 110 -13.38 8.07 12.10
N GLY A 111 -13.52 7.05 12.94
CA GLY A 111 -14.47 5.94 12.80
C GLY A 111 -14.44 4.96 11.60
N SER A 112 -13.71 5.18 10.51
CA SER A 112 -13.74 4.27 9.34
C SER A 112 -12.40 3.63 9.07
N THR A 113 -12.19 2.42 9.60
CA THR A 113 -11.02 1.63 9.25
C THR A 113 -11.30 0.78 8.01
N SER A 114 -10.90 1.28 6.84
CA SER A 114 -11.01 0.53 5.58
C SER A 114 -9.74 -0.28 5.33
N ALA A 115 -9.89 -1.59 5.12
CA ALA A 115 -8.79 -2.48 4.75
C ALA A 115 -8.76 -2.66 3.23
N CYS A 116 -7.63 -2.32 2.59
CA CYS A 116 -7.42 -2.49 1.16
C CYS A 116 -6.40 -3.63 0.93
N SER A 117 -6.70 -4.54 0.02
CA SER A 117 -5.73 -5.54 -0.44
C SER A 117 -5.23 -5.14 -1.82
N ARG A 118 -3.90 -5.13 -2.00
CA ARG A 118 -3.23 -4.80 -3.25
C ARG A 118 -2.34 -5.96 -3.67
N THR A 119 -2.51 -6.41 -4.90
CA THR A 119 -1.58 -7.32 -5.56
C THR A 119 -0.85 -6.55 -6.64
N SER A 120 0.47 -6.56 -6.59
CA SER A 120 1.33 -5.92 -7.57
C SER A 120 2.16 -7.00 -8.27
N ARG A 121 2.25 -6.92 -9.60
CA ARG A 121 2.98 -7.88 -10.43
C ARG A 121 3.79 -7.13 -11.47
N ALA A 122 5.08 -7.44 -11.55
CA ALA A 122 5.90 -7.12 -12.71
C ALA A 122 5.83 -8.32 -13.66
N VAL A 123 5.41 -8.08 -14.91
CA VAL A 123 5.40 -9.08 -15.98
C VAL A 123 6.33 -8.56 -17.05
N ALA A 124 7.24 -9.41 -17.55
CA ALA A 124 8.02 -9.07 -18.74
C ALA A 124 7.05 -8.94 -19.93
N ALA A 125 7.14 -7.83 -20.65
CA ALA A 125 6.42 -7.64 -21.91
C ALA A 125 6.92 -8.62 -22.98
#